data_AF-A0A3D6A2N6-F1
#
_entry.id   AF-A0A3D6A2N6-F1
#
_cell.length_a   1.000
_cell.length_b   1.000
_cell.length_c   1.000
_cell.angle_alpha   90.00
_cell.angle_beta   90.00
_cell.angle_gamma   90.00
#
_symmetry.space_group_name_H-M   'P 1'
#
loop_
_entity.id
_entity.type
_entity.pdbx_description
1 polymer ?
#
loop_
_entity_poly.entity_id
_entity_poly.type
_entity_poly.pdbx_seq_one_letter_code
_entity_poly.pdbx_strand_id
1 'polypeptide(L)'
;GNHSGNSGLAWSTSNQPELTSDVPTPLFYSDKFFVLSDLRKVLSRVDPISAKVEWKLALPGKYKWRSSPTAGNGMIFLMNHNAEVLVVSSDTGEILNVAKMGSEYEDNVRSSVTISSGNLFIRTNENLYCIE
;
A
#
# COMPACT_ATOMS: atom_id res chain seq x y z
N GLY A 1 -4.53 18.83 17.10
CA GLY A 1 -3.48 19.71 16.52
C GLY A 1 -4.13 20.97 16.01
N ASN A 2 -3.39 22.08 15.96
CA ASN A 2 -3.92 23.41 15.57
C ASN A 2 -3.78 23.69 14.06
N HIS A 3 -3.52 22.65 13.26
CA HIS A 3 -3.37 22.77 11.81
C HIS A 3 -4.75 22.71 11.17
N SER A 4 -5.26 23.85 10.69
CA SER A 4 -6.53 23.96 9.96
C SER A 4 -6.42 24.99 8.85
N GLY A 5 -7.10 24.74 7.72
CA GLY A 5 -7.06 25.65 6.55
C GLY A 5 -5.67 25.73 5.91
N ASN A 6 -5.47 26.72 5.02
CA ASN A 6 -4.22 26.88 4.26
C ASN A 6 -2.99 27.17 5.14
N SER A 7 -3.16 27.80 6.30
CA SER A 7 -2.06 28.09 7.24
C SER A 7 -1.58 26.85 8.00
N GLY A 8 -2.37 25.78 8.04
CA GLY A 8 -1.99 24.49 8.62
C GLY A 8 -1.45 23.48 7.60
N LEU A 9 -1.39 23.84 6.32
CA LEU A 9 -0.89 22.95 5.26
C LEU A 9 0.64 22.87 5.32
N ALA A 10 1.18 21.71 5.71
CA ALA A 10 2.63 21.49 5.75
C ALA A 10 3.25 21.43 4.35
N TRP A 11 2.61 20.71 3.43
CA TRP A 11 2.99 20.61 2.03
C TRP A 11 1.83 20.05 1.21
N SER A 12 1.94 20.16 -0.12
CA SER A 12 1.00 19.57 -1.07
C SER A 12 1.77 18.90 -2.21
N THR A 13 1.21 17.80 -2.73
CA THR A 13 1.73 17.05 -3.88
C THR A 13 0.97 17.35 -5.16
N SER A 14 0.24 18.48 -5.24
CA SER A 14 -0.50 18.88 -6.46
C SER A 14 0.38 18.98 -7.72
N ASN A 15 1.69 19.19 -7.56
CA ASN A 15 2.68 19.20 -8.65
C ASN A 15 3.31 17.82 -8.93
N GLN A 16 2.96 16.78 -8.15
CA GLN A 16 3.44 15.40 -8.28
C GLN A 16 2.24 14.48 -8.58
N PRO A 17 1.77 14.40 -9.84
CA PRO A 17 0.52 13.70 -10.19
C PRO A 17 0.55 12.18 -9.94
N GLU A 18 1.73 11.60 -9.72
CA GLU A 18 1.88 10.19 -9.33
C GLU A 18 1.77 9.97 -7.82
N LEU A 19 1.92 11.01 -7.01
CA LEU A 19 1.89 10.93 -5.55
C LEU A 19 0.49 11.29 -5.03
N THR A 20 -0.46 10.41 -5.35
CA THR A 20 -1.88 10.53 -5.03
C THR A 20 -2.49 9.14 -4.87
N SER A 21 -3.65 9.05 -4.22
CA SER A 21 -4.45 7.83 -4.07
C SER A 21 -5.92 8.17 -4.32
N ASP A 22 -6.64 7.32 -5.06
CA ASP A 22 -8.10 7.43 -5.23
C ASP A 22 -8.82 6.59 -4.16
N VAL A 23 -8.45 5.30 -4.08
CA VAL A 23 -9.06 4.34 -3.15
C VAL A 23 -8.21 4.04 -1.91
N PRO A 24 -6.89 3.77 -2.03
CA PRO A 24 -6.08 3.39 -0.87
C PRO A 24 -5.86 4.56 0.10
N THR A 25 -5.80 4.26 1.40
CA THR A 25 -5.31 5.21 2.39
C THR A 25 -3.79 5.10 2.52
N PRO A 26 -3.02 6.21 2.48
CA PRO A 26 -1.59 6.19 2.76
C PRO A 26 -1.24 5.58 4.12
N LEU A 27 -0.13 4.86 4.17
CA LEU A 27 0.42 4.29 5.41
C LEU A 27 1.52 5.21 5.95
N PHE A 28 1.55 5.42 7.27
CA PHE A 28 2.72 5.95 7.97
C PHE A 28 3.38 4.83 8.76
N TYR A 29 4.65 4.52 8.45
CA TYR A 29 5.41 3.44 9.08
C TYR A 29 6.90 3.77 9.08
N SER A 30 7.59 3.51 10.20
CA SER A 30 9.03 3.75 10.34
C SER A 30 9.47 5.16 9.87
N ASP A 31 8.73 6.19 10.31
CA ASP A 31 8.91 7.61 9.99
C ASP A 31 8.79 7.98 8.51
N LYS A 32 8.10 7.14 7.71
CA LYS A 32 7.89 7.38 6.28
C LYS A 32 6.44 7.21 5.89
N PHE A 33 6.01 7.95 4.87
CA PHE A 33 4.75 7.70 4.20
C PHE A 33 4.93 6.69 3.08
N PHE A 34 3.99 5.77 2.95
CA PHE A 34 3.86 4.86 1.82
C PHE A 34 2.53 5.13 1.12
N VAL A 35 2.61 5.67 -0.09
CA VAL A 35 1.45 6.13 -0.85
C VAL A 35 1.30 5.23 -2.07
N LEU A 36 0.15 4.55 -2.16
CA LEU A 36 -0.21 3.77 -3.33
C LEU A 36 -1.05 4.60 -4.28
N SER A 37 -0.51 4.87 -5.47
CA SER A 37 -1.29 5.38 -6.58
C SER A 37 -1.97 4.23 -7.31
N ASP A 38 -3.23 3.96 -6.98
CA ASP A 38 -3.97 2.81 -7.53
C ASP A 38 -4.22 2.94 -9.04
N LEU A 39 -4.42 4.17 -9.53
CA LEU A 39 -4.60 4.44 -10.96
C LEU A 39 -3.30 4.30 -11.77
N ARG A 40 -2.16 4.60 -11.16
CA ARG A 40 -0.83 4.48 -11.80
C ARG A 40 -0.12 3.16 -11.50
N LYS A 41 -0.62 2.40 -10.53
CA LYS A 41 -0.01 1.18 -9.98
C LYS A 41 1.42 1.40 -9.50
N VAL A 42 1.63 2.46 -8.71
CA VAL A 42 2.95 2.79 -8.14
C VAL A 42 2.83 2.95 -6.64
N LEU A 43 3.65 2.22 -5.88
CA LEU A 43 3.88 2.47 -4.46
C LEU A 43 5.09 3.40 -4.30
N SER A 44 4.95 4.47 -3.53
CA SER A 44 6.04 5.42 -3.26
C SER A 44 6.33 5.49 -1.76
N ARG A 45 7.62 5.45 -1.38
CA ARG A 45 8.08 5.88 -0.05
C ARG A 45 8.38 7.37 -0.09
N VAL A 46 7.85 8.10 0.88
CA VAL A 46 7.93 9.56 0.91
C VAL A 46 8.38 10.04 2.26
N ASP A 47 9.30 10.98 2.25
CA ASP A 47 9.72 11.70 3.43
C ASP A 47 8.60 12.63 3.92
N PRO A 48 8.10 12.47 5.17
CA PRO A 48 6.93 13.20 5.66
C PRO A 48 7.18 14.69 5.91
N ILE A 49 8.45 15.11 6.00
CA ILE A 49 8.82 16.51 6.24
C ILE A 49 8.90 17.29 4.92
N SER A 50 9.56 16.71 3.92
CA SER A 50 9.86 17.38 2.64
C SER A 50 8.92 17.02 1.48
N ALA A 51 8.05 16.01 1.64
CA ALA A 51 7.25 15.42 0.57
C ALA A 51 8.07 14.85 -0.60
N LYS A 52 9.37 14.60 -0.37
CA LYS A 52 10.26 14.01 -1.37
C LYS A 52 10.02 12.51 -1.46
N VAL A 53 9.85 12.01 -2.68
CA VAL A 53 9.84 10.57 -2.96
C VAL A 53 11.26 10.02 -2.83
N GLU A 54 11.45 9.05 -1.93
CA GLU A 54 12.73 8.39 -1.68
C GLU A 54 12.93 7.18 -2.61
N TRP A 55 11.87 6.39 -2.83
CA TRP A 55 11.83 5.36 -3.87
C TRP A 55 10.42 5.16 -4.41
N LYS A 56 10.34 4.52 -5.58
CA LYS A 56 9.10 4.10 -6.24
C LYS A 56 9.20 2.64 -6.66
N LEU A 57 8.09 1.93 -6.53
CA LEU A 57 7.90 0.59 -7.06
C LEU A 57 6.68 0.57 -7.98
N ALA A 58 6.89 0.25 -9.27
CA ALA A 58 5.80 -0.10 -10.16
C ALA A 58 5.27 -1.50 -9.79
N LEU A 59 3.97 -1.60 -9.50
CA LEU A 59 3.35 -2.84 -9.08
C LEU A 59 3.07 -3.74 -10.29
N PRO A 60 3.29 -5.06 -10.17
CA PRO A 60 3.15 -5.99 -11.28
C PRO A 60 1.68 -6.24 -11.65
N GLY A 61 1.50 -6.89 -12.79
CA GLY A 61 0.23 -7.50 -13.18
C GLY A 61 -0.82 -6.54 -13.78
N LYS A 62 -1.84 -7.16 -14.40
CA LYS A 62 -2.91 -6.44 -15.09
C LYS A 62 -4.01 -5.94 -14.16
N TYR A 63 -4.17 -6.54 -12.99
CA TYR A 63 -5.24 -6.22 -12.04
C TYR A 63 -4.99 -4.90 -11.30
N LYS A 64 -6.06 -4.34 -10.72
CA LYS A 64 -6.00 -3.09 -9.95
C LYS A 64 -5.49 -3.37 -8.54
N TRP A 65 -4.59 -2.52 -8.06
CA TRP A 65 -4.06 -2.53 -6.69
C TRP A 65 -4.80 -1.47 -5.89
N ARG A 66 -5.73 -1.88 -5.02
CA ARG A 66 -6.63 -0.95 -4.32
C ARG A 66 -6.74 -1.20 -2.82
N SER A 67 -6.05 -2.20 -2.29
CA SER A 67 -5.85 -2.35 -0.86
C SER A 67 -5.05 -1.16 -0.30
N SER A 68 -5.36 -0.72 0.91
CA SER A 68 -4.46 0.18 1.62
C SER A 68 -3.20 -0.59 2.05
N PRO A 69 -2.00 -0.01 1.91
CA PRO A 69 -0.78 -0.62 2.44
C PRO A 69 -0.86 -0.80 3.95
N THR A 70 -0.39 -1.94 4.43
CA THR A 70 -0.09 -2.19 5.85
C THR A 70 1.35 -2.62 6.00
N ALA A 71 1.91 -2.50 7.20
CA ALA A 71 3.31 -2.85 7.42
C ALA A 71 3.58 -3.43 8.80
N GLY A 72 4.62 -4.26 8.84
CA GLY A 72 5.16 -4.86 10.06
C GLY A 72 6.50 -5.51 9.74
N ASN A 73 7.42 -5.50 10.71
CA ASN A 73 8.75 -6.11 10.58
C ASN A 73 9.53 -5.70 9.31
N GLY A 74 9.52 -4.41 8.96
CA GLY A 74 10.23 -3.90 7.78
C GLY A 74 9.58 -4.24 6.44
N MET A 75 8.39 -4.87 6.43
CA MET A 75 7.68 -5.28 5.23
C MET A 75 6.38 -4.49 5.05
N ILE A 76 6.03 -4.21 3.79
CA ILE A 76 4.76 -3.61 3.37
C ILE A 76 3.95 -4.67 2.63
N PHE A 77 2.67 -4.77 2.95
CA PHE A 77 1.72 -5.69 2.35
C PHE A 77 0.70 -4.95 1.50
N LEU A 78 0.47 -5.46 0.30
CA LEU A 78 -0.53 -4.98 -0.64
C LEU A 78 -1.25 -6.17 -1.25
N MET A 79 -2.49 -5.97 -1.71
CA MET A 79 -3.25 -6.98 -2.45
C MET A 79 -3.99 -6.36 -3.64
N ASN A 80 -3.96 -7.05 -4.77
CA ASN A 80 -4.73 -6.66 -5.95
C ASN A 80 -6.11 -7.33 -6.00
N HIS A 81 -6.92 -6.91 -6.96
CA HIS A 81 -8.26 -7.44 -7.19
C HIS A 81 -8.35 -8.94 -7.47
N ASN A 82 -7.25 -9.55 -7.91
CA ASN A 82 -7.14 -10.98 -8.15
C ASN A 82 -6.58 -11.73 -6.93
N ALA A 83 -6.58 -11.10 -5.76
CA ALA A 83 -6.01 -11.63 -4.52
C ALA A 83 -4.56 -12.11 -4.65
N GLU A 84 -3.76 -11.39 -5.46
CA GLU A 84 -2.31 -11.50 -5.40
C GLU A 84 -1.82 -10.55 -4.31
N VAL A 85 -1.17 -11.12 -3.30
CA VAL A 85 -0.54 -10.41 -2.20
C VAL A 85 0.92 -10.15 -2.54
N LEU A 86 1.33 -8.90 -2.41
CA LEU A 86 2.71 -8.46 -2.58
C LEU A 86 3.32 -8.15 -1.22
N VAL A 87 4.54 -8.63 -0.99
CA VAL A 87 5.38 -8.26 0.16
C VAL A 87 6.54 -7.43 -0.37
N VAL A 88 6.68 -6.21 0.14
CA VAL A 88 7.69 -5.24 -0.32
C VAL A 88 8.57 -4.82 0.85
N SER A 89 9.87 -4.71 0.63
CA SER A 89 10.79 -4.12 1.59
C SER A 89 10.43 -2.66 1.83
N SER A 90 10.13 -2.28 3.08
CA SER A 90 9.87 -0.89 3.43
C SER A 90 11.08 0.01 3.22
N ASP A 91 12.29 -0.55 3.30
CA ASP A 91 13.51 0.21 3.14
C ASP A 91 13.90 0.39 1.67
N THR A 92 13.99 -0.71 0.92
CA THR A 92 14.55 -0.71 -0.45
C THR A 92 13.49 -0.58 -1.55
N GLY A 93 12.21 -0.84 -1.24
CA GLY A 93 11.14 -0.91 -2.25
C GLY A 93 11.18 -2.18 -3.10
N GLU A 94 12.07 -3.13 -2.80
CA GLU A 94 12.16 -4.41 -3.51
C GLU A 94 10.99 -5.34 -3.17
N ILE A 95 10.53 -6.10 -4.16
CA ILE A 95 9.54 -7.15 -3.95
C ILE A 95 10.25 -8.33 -3.28
N LEU A 96 9.82 -8.66 -2.07
CA LEU A 96 10.34 -9.78 -1.28
C LEU A 96 9.58 -11.07 -1.58
N ASN A 97 8.26 -10.98 -1.83
CA ASN A 97 7.44 -12.14 -2.15
C ASN A 97 6.16 -11.76 -2.91
N VAL A 98 5.61 -12.73 -3.64
CA VAL A 98 4.30 -12.65 -4.30
C VAL A 98 3.54 -13.93 -3.99
N ALA A 99 2.33 -13.82 -3.45
CA ALA A 99 1.48 -14.97 -3.12
C ALA A 99 0.09 -14.82 -3.74
N LYS A 100 -0.35 -15.82 -4.50
CA LYS A 100 -1.70 -15.88 -5.05
C LYS A 100 -2.62 -16.56 -4.03
N MET A 101 -3.58 -15.80 -3.51
CA MET A 101 -4.50 -16.24 -2.44
C MET A 101 -5.93 -16.49 -2.93
N GLY A 102 -6.30 -15.97 -4.10
CA GLY A 102 -7.63 -16.14 -4.69
C GLY A 102 -7.76 -17.35 -5.59
N SER A 103 -9.00 -17.71 -5.92
CA SER A 103 -9.32 -18.71 -6.94
C SER A 103 -8.98 -18.20 -8.36
N GLU A 104 -9.23 -19.05 -9.36
CA GLU A 104 -8.91 -18.78 -10.77
C GLU A 104 -9.64 -17.56 -11.34
N TYR A 105 -10.85 -17.27 -10.87
CA TYR A 105 -11.74 -16.24 -11.41
C TYR A 105 -11.93 -15.02 -10.49
N GLU A 106 -10.97 -14.78 -9.59
CA GLU A 106 -11.04 -13.66 -8.65
C GLU A 106 -10.72 -12.31 -9.32
N ASP A 107 -11.59 -11.30 -9.23
CA ASP A 107 -11.32 -9.96 -9.77
C ASP A 107 -11.94 -8.81 -8.97
N ASN A 108 -12.46 -9.13 -7.78
CA ASN A 108 -13.24 -8.23 -6.95
C ASN A 108 -12.73 -8.08 -5.51
N VAL A 109 -11.54 -8.60 -5.22
CA VAL A 109 -10.96 -8.47 -3.88
C VAL A 109 -10.48 -7.04 -3.65
N ARG A 110 -10.93 -6.45 -2.54
CA ARG A 110 -10.63 -5.05 -2.19
C ARG A 110 -10.10 -4.88 -0.77
N SER A 111 -10.03 -5.96 -0.01
CA SER A 111 -9.58 -5.95 1.39
C SER A 111 -8.11 -5.57 1.49
N SER A 112 -7.75 -4.88 2.57
CA SER A 112 -6.35 -4.70 2.95
C SER A 112 -5.88 -5.89 3.78
N VAL A 113 -4.58 -6.23 3.71
CA VAL A 113 -3.98 -7.24 4.59
C VAL A 113 -3.90 -6.66 5.99
N THR A 114 -4.43 -7.36 7.01
CA THR A 114 -4.40 -6.88 8.40
C THR A 114 -3.37 -7.65 9.20
N ILE A 115 -2.69 -6.98 10.13
CA ILE A 115 -1.69 -7.60 11.02
C ILE A 115 -2.25 -7.61 12.44
N SER A 116 -2.25 -8.76 13.10
CA SER A 116 -2.62 -8.87 14.52
C SER A 116 -1.93 -10.05 15.18
N SER A 117 -1.37 -9.83 16.37
CA SER A 117 -0.67 -10.87 17.17
C SER A 117 0.42 -11.62 16.39
N GLY A 118 1.17 -10.93 15.54
CA GLY A 118 2.22 -11.53 14.69
C GLY A 118 1.72 -12.16 13.40
N ASN A 119 0.40 -12.28 13.20
CA ASN A 119 -0.18 -12.96 12.05
C ASN A 119 -0.71 -11.99 10.98
N LEU A 120 -0.71 -12.44 9.73
CA LEU A 120 -1.38 -11.77 8.61
C LEU A 120 -2.77 -12.36 8.39
N PHE A 121 -3.76 -11.48 8.33
CA PHE A 121 -5.14 -11.81 7.97
C PHE A 121 -5.45 -11.30 6.57
N ILE A 122 -5.73 -12.24 5.66
CA ILE A 122 -5.96 -11.95 4.24
C ILE A 122 -7.37 -12.40 3.86
N ARG A 123 -8.26 -11.44 3.59
CA ARG A 123 -9.64 -11.68 3.17
C ARG A 123 -9.75 -11.64 1.65
N THR A 124 -10.05 -12.77 1.03
CA THR A 124 -10.50 -12.86 -0.38
C THR A 124 -12.03 -12.76 -0.46
N ASN A 125 -12.65 -13.03 -1.61
CA ASN A 125 -14.11 -13.07 -1.69
C ASN A 125 -14.69 -14.23 -0.86
N GLU A 126 -14.02 -15.38 -0.88
CA GLU A 126 -14.54 -16.64 -0.32
C GLU A 126 -13.92 -16.98 1.04
N ASN A 127 -12.64 -16.67 1.24
CA ASN A 127 -11.88 -17.13 2.41
C ASN A 127 -11.32 -15.97 3.24
N LEU A 128 -11.03 -16.25 4.51
CA LEU A 128 -10.17 -15.45 5.37
C LEU A 128 -9.00 -16.34 5.81
N TYR A 129 -7.80 -16.02 5.35
CA TYR A 129 -6.58 -16.74 5.70
C TYR A 129 -5.91 -16.09 6.91
N CYS A 130 -5.30 -16.92 7.76
CA CYS A 130 -4.35 -16.51 8.78
C CYS A 130 -2.99 -17.10 8.41
N ILE A 131 -1.98 -16.25 8.23
CA ILE A 131 -0.59 -16.65 7.95
C ILE A 131 0.27 -16.30 9.15
N GLU A 132 1.05 -17.26 9.62
CA GLU A 132 1.95 -17.18 10.79
C GLU A 132 3.40 -16.89 10.36
#